data_AF-A0A7Y4SJ33-F1
#
_entry.id   AF-A0A7Y4SJ33-F1
#
_cell.length_a   1.000
_cell.length_b   1.000
_cell.length_c   1.000
_cell.angle_alpha   90.00
_cell.angle_beta   90.00
_cell.angle_gamma   90.00
#
_symmetry.space_group_name_H-M   'P 1'
#
loop_
_entity.id
_entity.type
_entity.pdbx_description
1 polymer ?
#
loop_
_entity_poly.entity_id
_entity_poly.type
_entity_poly.pdbx_seq_one_letter_code
_entity_poly.pdbx_strand_id
1 'polypeptide(L)'
;MAQFQSAVGEAPAAHSRLFGDIIWVLFIASQAADGVCTYLGLRLFGIGMEGNPLIGWYATTFGIGAALTSAKLLAASCAAFLHCVGRHMTLASLTVLYLLGAVWPWTQLLWP
;
A
#
# COMPACT_ATOMS: atom_id res chain seq x y z
N MET A 1 -36.11 26.77 -24.21
CA MET A 1 -35.22 27.14 -23.09
C MET A 1 -35.15 25.97 -22.08
N ALA A 2 -34.39 24.90 -22.36
CA ALA A 2 -34.24 23.78 -21.40
C ALA A 2 -33.06 22.82 -21.68
N GLN A 3 -31.94 23.23 -22.31
CA GLN A 3 -30.83 22.30 -22.61
C GLN A 3 -29.40 22.86 -22.42
N PHE A 4 -29.22 24.01 -21.77
CA PHE A 4 -27.90 24.64 -21.60
C PHE A 4 -27.45 24.72 -20.12
N GLN A 5 -27.67 23.67 -19.33
CA GLN A 5 -27.18 23.63 -17.93
C GLN A 5 -26.47 22.33 -17.52
N SER A 6 -26.29 21.36 -18.42
CA SER A 6 -25.78 20.03 -18.03
C SER A 6 -24.25 19.93 -17.92
N ALA A 7 -23.47 20.93 -18.37
CA ALA A 7 -22.01 20.79 -18.49
C ALA A 7 -21.19 21.46 -17.37
N VAL A 8 -21.82 22.24 -16.48
CA VAL A 8 -21.09 23.07 -15.49
C VAL A 8 -20.91 22.39 -14.13
N GLY A 9 -21.59 21.25 -13.88
CA GLY A 9 -21.63 20.60 -12.55
C GLY A 9 -20.79 19.33 -12.34
N GLU A 10 -20.31 18.65 -13.39
CA GLU A 10 -19.72 17.30 -13.24
C GLU A 10 -18.20 17.27 -13.03
N ALA A 11 -17.48 18.32 -13.44
CA ALA A 11 -16.01 18.32 -13.49
C ALA A 11 -15.27 18.20 -12.13
N PRO A 12 -15.71 18.81 -11.01
CA PRO A 12 -14.94 18.77 -9.75
C PRO A 12 -15.01 17.40 -9.05
N ALA A 13 -16.17 16.74 -9.14
CA ALA A 13 -16.41 15.46 -8.46
C ALA A 13 -15.70 14.30 -9.18
N ALA A 14 -15.66 14.32 -10.51
CA ALA A 14 -14.97 13.29 -11.31
C ALA A 14 -13.46 13.28 -11.06
N HIS A 15 -12.83 14.46 -11.01
CA HIS A 15 -11.39 14.56 -10.75
C HIS A 15 -11.00 14.06 -9.34
N SER A 16 -11.82 14.38 -8.33
CA SER A 16 -11.59 13.95 -6.94
C SER A 16 -11.71 12.43 -6.77
N ARG A 17 -12.65 11.79 -7.48
CA ARG A 17 -12.81 10.33 -7.50
C ARG A 17 -11.65 9.63 -8.20
N LEU A 18 -11.29 10.09 -9.41
CA LEU A 18 -10.15 9.54 -10.17
C LEU A 18 -8.84 9.62 -9.37
N PHE A 19 -8.60 10.75 -8.68
CA PHE A 19 -7.45 10.90 -7.80
C PHE A 19 -7.46 9.87 -6.65
N GLY A 20 -8.61 9.69 -6.00
CA GLY A 20 -8.78 8.72 -4.93
C GLY A 20 -8.55 7.27 -5.38
N ASP A 21 -9.03 6.91 -6.56
CA ASP A 21 -8.87 5.58 -7.17
C ASP A 21 -7.41 5.31 -7.52
N ILE A 22 -6.73 6.28 -8.14
CA ILE A 22 -5.31 6.17 -8.50
C ILE A 22 -4.46 5.94 -7.24
N ILE A 23 -4.67 6.73 -6.18
CA ILE A 23 -3.89 6.56 -4.95
C ILE A 23 -4.16 5.20 -4.31
N TRP A 24 -5.39 4.72 -4.34
CA TRP A 24 -5.74 3.40 -3.82
C TRP A 24 -5.03 2.29 -4.59
N VAL A 25 -5.04 2.34 -5.93
CA VAL A 25 -4.30 1.38 -6.77
C VAL A 25 -2.79 1.46 -6.48
N LEU A 26 -2.22 2.67 -6.40
CA LEU A 26 -0.80 2.86 -6.09
C LEU A 26 -0.44 2.32 -4.70
N PHE A 27 -1.30 2.51 -3.70
CA PHE A 27 -1.09 1.95 -2.37
C PHE A 27 -1.07 0.43 -2.41
N ILE A 28 -2.06 -0.20 -3.05
CA ILE A 28 -2.11 -1.66 -3.20
C ILE A 28 -0.87 -2.20 -3.94
N ALA A 29 -0.45 -1.52 -5.02
CA ALA A 29 0.76 -1.87 -5.75
C ALA A 29 2.02 -1.77 -4.87
N SER A 30 2.15 -0.70 -4.08
CA SER A 30 3.26 -0.53 -3.14
C SER A 30 3.28 -1.64 -2.08
N GLN A 31 2.11 -2.09 -1.61
CA GLN A 31 2.02 -3.16 -0.62
C GLN A 31 2.41 -4.52 -1.19
N ALA A 32 2.04 -4.79 -2.46
CA ALA A 32 2.48 -5.99 -3.16
C ALA A 32 4.00 -5.98 -3.36
N ALA A 33 4.56 -4.86 -3.84
CA ALA A 33 6.00 -4.71 -4.05
C ALA A 33 6.79 -4.89 -2.73
N ASP A 34 6.35 -4.23 -1.66
CA ASP A 34 6.97 -4.37 -0.34
C ASP A 34 6.87 -5.80 0.20
N GLY A 35 5.73 -6.48 -0.01
CA GLY A 35 5.54 -7.88 0.37
C GLY A 35 6.51 -8.83 -0.34
N VAL A 36 6.71 -8.65 -1.65
CA VAL A 36 7.68 -9.43 -2.43
C VAL A 36 9.10 -9.16 -1.95
N CYS A 37 9.46 -7.89 -1.76
CA CYS A 37 10.77 -7.49 -1.30
C CYS A 37 11.10 -8.07 0.08
N THR A 38 10.17 -7.94 1.03
CA THR A 38 10.32 -8.47 2.40
C THR A 38 10.38 -10.01 2.38
N TYR A 39 9.57 -10.66 1.55
CA TYR A 39 9.63 -12.12 1.40
C TYR A 39 10.99 -12.59 0.90
N LEU A 40 11.51 -11.96 -0.17
CA LEU A 40 12.83 -12.28 -0.71
C LEU A 40 13.92 -11.99 0.31
N GLY A 41 13.85 -10.85 1.00
CA GLY A 41 14.76 -10.47 2.05
C GLY A 41 14.85 -11.50 3.17
N LEU A 42 13.70 -11.90 3.73
CA LEU A 42 13.63 -12.91 4.80
C LEU A 42 14.07 -14.30 4.32
N ARG A 43 13.82 -14.64 3.05
CA ARG A 43 14.24 -15.91 2.46
C ARG A 43 15.74 -15.97 2.18
N LEU A 44 16.36 -14.86 1.79
CA LEU A 44 17.77 -14.79 1.42
C LEU A 44 18.68 -14.52 2.62
N PHE A 45 18.28 -13.60 3.52
CA PHE A 45 19.09 -13.14 4.64
C PHE A 45 18.61 -13.65 6.01
N GLY A 46 17.48 -14.34 6.05
CA GLY A 46 16.91 -14.93 7.27
C GLY A 46 15.98 -13.99 8.05
N ILE A 47 15.22 -14.56 8.98
CA ILE A 47 14.17 -13.84 9.72
C ILE A 47 14.74 -12.74 10.64
N GLY A 48 15.96 -12.90 11.14
CA GLY A 48 16.62 -11.93 12.02
C GLY A 48 16.94 -10.58 11.35
N MET A 49 16.81 -10.49 10.03
CA MET A 49 16.92 -9.23 9.29
C MET A 49 15.63 -8.40 9.33
N GLU A 50 14.49 -8.97 9.73
CA GLU A 50 13.31 -8.15 9.93
C GLU A 50 13.49 -7.26 11.16
N GLY A 51 13.43 -5.94 10.95
CA GLY A 51 13.38 -4.95 12.01
C GLY A 51 12.04 -4.90 12.72
N ASN A 52 10.96 -5.44 12.12
CA ASN A 52 9.65 -5.50 12.76
C ASN A 52 9.51 -6.79 13.61
N PRO A 53 9.56 -6.68 14.96
CA PRO A 53 9.52 -7.85 15.84
C PRO A 53 8.19 -8.61 15.76
N LEU A 54 7.08 -7.94 15.41
CA LEU A 54 5.78 -8.59 15.26
C LEU A 54 5.75 -9.47 14.01
N ILE A 55 6.24 -8.97 12.87
CA ILE A 55 6.34 -9.75 11.63
C ILE A 55 7.35 -10.88 11.79
N GLY A 56 8.49 -10.61 12.43
CA GLY A 56 9.49 -11.63 12.76
C GLY A 56 8.90 -12.77 13.59
N TRP A 57 8.24 -12.45 14.70
CA TRP A 57 7.57 -13.45 15.56
C TRP A 57 6.50 -14.24 14.80
N TYR A 58 5.70 -13.56 13.99
CA TYR A 58 4.62 -14.21 13.25
C TYR A 58 5.18 -15.11 12.14
N ALA A 59 6.26 -14.69 11.48
CA ALA A 59 6.99 -15.48 10.49
C ALA A 59 7.67 -16.71 11.12
N THR A 60 8.22 -16.60 12.34
CA THR A 60 8.77 -17.77 13.05
C THR A 60 7.70 -18.75 13.48
N THR A 61 6.50 -18.27 13.80
CA THR A 61 5.42 -19.11 14.37
C THR A 61 4.56 -19.77 13.29
N PHE A 62 4.24 -19.04 12.22
CA PHE A 62 3.28 -19.48 11.18
C PHE A 62 3.90 -19.54 9.77
N GLY A 63 5.17 -19.18 9.63
CA GLY A 63 5.88 -19.10 8.35
C GLY A 63 5.80 -17.72 7.70
N ILE A 64 6.82 -17.41 6.89
CA ILE A 64 7.01 -16.10 6.24
C ILE A 64 5.80 -15.74 5.35
N GLY A 65 5.28 -16.72 4.59
CA GLY A 65 4.16 -16.49 3.68
C GLY A 65 2.90 -16.05 4.40
N ALA A 66 2.48 -16.80 5.43
CA ALA A 66 1.29 -16.47 6.21
C ALA A 66 1.42 -15.10 6.89
N ALA A 67 2.58 -14.83 7.50
CA ALA A 67 2.84 -13.58 8.21
C ALA A 67 2.76 -12.34 7.31
N LEU A 68 3.33 -12.43 6.10
CA LEU A 68 3.28 -11.33 5.15
C LEU A 68 1.88 -11.19 4.56
N THR A 69 1.23 -12.29 4.14
CA THR A 69 -0.12 -12.21 3.56
C THR A 69 -1.11 -11.57 4.51
N SER A 70 -1.14 -11.96 5.79
CA SER A 70 -2.02 -11.34 6.79
C SER A 70 -1.73 -9.85 6.99
N ALA A 71 -0.46 -9.46 7.06
CA ALA A 71 -0.07 -8.07 7.26
C ALA A 71 -0.50 -7.21 6.07
N LYS A 72 -0.33 -7.73 4.84
CA LYS A 72 -0.75 -7.04 3.61
C LYS A 72 -2.27 -6.95 3.48
N LEU A 73 -3.00 -8.01 3.83
CA LEU A 73 -4.47 -7.99 3.82
C LEU A 73 -5.03 -6.98 4.82
N LEU A 74 -4.43 -6.90 6.02
CA LEU A 74 -4.81 -5.88 7.00
C LEU A 74 -4.58 -4.47 6.44
N ALA A 75 -3.40 -4.22 5.89
CA ALA A 75 -3.08 -2.92 5.31
C ALA A 75 -3.99 -2.56 4.11
N ALA A 76 -4.27 -3.51 3.22
CA ALA A 76 -5.19 -3.33 2.10
C ALA A 76 -6.63 -3.03 2.58
N SER A 77 -7.07 -3.68 3.65
CA SER A 77 -8.38 -3.43 4.27
C SER A 77 -8.46 -2.04 4.87
N CYS A 78 -7.42 -1.59 5.58
CA CYS A 78 -7.32 -0.22 6.09
C CYS A 78 -7.32 0.81 4.95
N ALA A 79 -6.62 0.54 3.85
CA ALA A 79 -6.61 1.40 2.67
C ALA A 79 -7.97 1.50 1.99
N ALA A 80 -8.67 0.36 1.83
CA ALA A 80 -10.03 0.33 1.34
C ALA A 80 -10.96 1.16 2.24
N PHE A 81 -10.85 1.02 3.56
CA PHE A 81 -11.62 1.82 4.51
C PHE A 81 -11.34 3.33 4.37
N LEU A 82 -10.07 3.74 4.33
CA LEU A 82 -9.68 5.14 4.13
C LEU A 82 -10.19 5.71 2.80
N HIS A 83 -10.16 4.91 1.74
CA HIS A 83 -10.69 5.28 0.44
C HIS A 83 -12.23 5.47 0.51
N CYS A 84 -12.96 4.55 1.15
CA CYS A 84 -14.41 4.65 1.34
C CYS A 84 -14.83 5.89 2.16
N VAL A 85 -14.03 6.31 3.14
CA VAL A 85 -14.30 7.52 3.96
C VAL A 85 -13.76 8.80 3.31
N GLY A 86 -13.23 8.72 2.08
CA GLY A 86 -12.76 9.88 1.32
C GLY A 86 -11.48 10.53 1.86
N ARG A 87 -10.67 9.81 2.64
CA ARG A 87 -9.40 10.29 3.23
C ARG A 87 -8.21 10.08 2.28
N HIS A 88 -8.35 10.54 1.03
CA HIS A 88 -7.36 10.29 -0.03
C HIS A 88 -5.97 10.88 0.26
N MET A 89 -5.89 12.02 0.95
CA MET A 89 -4.59 12.61 1.35
C MET A 89 -3.85 11.77 2.39
N THR A 90 -4.57 11.18 3.35
CA THR A 90 -3.97 10.25 4.32
C THR A 90 -3.42 9.02 3.61
N LEU A 91 -4.19 8.48 2.66
CA LEU A 91 -3.79 7.37 1.83
C LEU A 91 -2.55 7.71 0.97
N ALA A 92 -2.49 8.90 0.38
CA ALA A 92 -1.36 9.36 -0.41
C ALA A 92 -0.07 9.46 0.43
N SER A 93 -0.16 10.06 1.63
CA SER A 93 0.95 10.12 2.56
C SER A 93 1.44 8.73 2.95
N LEU A 94 0.52 7.81 3.25
CA LEU A 94 0.84 6.41 3.54
C LEU A 94 1.56 5.72 2.38
N THR A 95 1.11 5.94 1.13
CA THR A 95 1.77 5.40 -0.07
C THR A 95 3.20 5.91 -0.20
N VAL A 96 3.42 7.21 -0.05
CA VAL A 96 4.77 7.81 -0.14
C VAL A 96 5.67 7.27 0.97
N LEU A 97 5.17 7.20 2.21
CA LEU A 97 5.92 6.65 3.33
C LEU A 97 6.31 5.18 3.11
N TYR A 98 5.42 4.37 2.54
CA TYR A 98 5.73 2.97 2.22
C TYR A 98 6.78 2.84 1.11
N LEU A 99 6.66 3.64 0.04
CA LEU A 99 7.63 3.63 -1.04
C LEU A 99 9.04 4.01 -0.55
N LEU A 100 9.15 5.03 0.31
CA LEU A 100 10.44 5.52 0.81
C LEU A 100 11.00 4.69 1.97
N GLY A 101 10.15 4.23 2.88
CA GLY A 101 10.58 3.56 4.11
C GLY A 101 10.73 2.05 3.99
N ALA A 102 10.01 1.43 3.05
CA ALA A 102 9.98 -0.02 2.93
C ALA A 102 10.47 -0.48 1.56
N VAL A 103 9.86 0.00 0.47
CA VAL A 103 10.24 -0.44 -0.89
C VAL A 103 11.66 0.00 -1.27
N TRP A 104 11.99 1.29 -1.08
CA TRP A 104 13.30 1.82 -1.48
C TRP A 104 14.48 1.16 -0.76
N PRO A 105 14.50 0.97 0.58
CA PRO A 105 15.61 0.30 1.24
C PRO A 105 15.79 -1.15 0.77
N TRP A 106 14.68 -1.87 0.54
CA TRP A 106 14.75 -3.24 0.05
C TRP A 106 15.29 -3.35 -1.37
N THR A 107 14.96 -2.41 -2.27
CA THR A 107 15.51 -2.45 -3.64
C THR A 107 17.01 -2.23 -3.65
N GLN A 108 17.52 -1.32 -2.81
CA GLN A 108 18.96 -1.11 -2.63
C GLN A 108 19.67 -2.34 -2.06
N LEU A 109 19.00 -3.07 -1.16
CA LEU A 109 19.58 -4.25 -0.52
C LEU A 109 19.56 -5.49 -1.43
N LEU A 110 18.48 -5.70 -2.18
CA LEU A 110 18.33 -6.85 -3.08
C LEU A 110 19.08 -6.69 -4.40
N TRP A 111 19.26 -5.44 -4.85
CA TRP A 111 19.92 -5.08 -6.11
C TRP A 111 21.01 -4.02 -5.87
N PRO A 112 22.11 -4.40 -5.20
CA PRO A 112 23.21 -3.48 -4.88
C PRO A 112 24.01 -3.03 -6.10
#